data_AF-W4LDF7-F1
#
_entry.id   AF-W4LDF7-F1
#
_cell.length_a   1.000
_cell.length_b   1.000
_cell.length_c   1.000
_cell.angle_alpha   90.00
_cell.angle_beta   90.00
_cell.angle_gamma   90.00
#
_symmetry.space_group_name_H-M   'P 1'
#
loop_
_entity.id
_entity.type
_entity.pdbx_description
1 polymer ?
#
loop_
_entity_poly.entity_id
_entity_poly.type
_entity_poly.pdbx_seq_one_letter_code
_entity_poly.pdbx_strand_id
1 'polypeptide(L)'
;MKQQIKAYTARYRFLSQATTSVYGWILQLKYIAQNPLASLRYRTHFHIIAGPGFLGFKGGLFNPGTVTMEHGDTVLLAKGQTQHWIRAQGDNVHDYLIGAPVFMSLDTHHHIKESDVVQNLHDFPEQDELELEDFRLFRFEDKIWVNHNIIRVQRTAHQTGYTASMVSLSQFDPDHKSLTFQGYPQLDFDVQKKEKNWVFADFNGELYLFYSFHPYRVLKLIDRQTLVFSTIIDQPLDPQLSDIGGYGTFVSYSTNPVDYDEQHWLLLIHQVDPQGMGRLYYHWGVLIDKATMYPVKITAAPLFSGLGARGLLKGVIYVMSVIAQQNEFIFYCGEGDTYLSRTKISKDKLDSLWMNVQVKRPDPVAQLV
;
A
#
# COMPACT_ATOMS: atom_id res chain seq x y z
N MET A 1 -26.80 -4.68 17.63
CA MET A 1 -25.76 -4.38 16.60
C MET A 1 -26.26 -4.49 15.15
N LYS A 2 -27.29 -5.29 14.82
CA LYS A 2 -27.81 -5.45 13.43
C LYS A 2 -28.75 -4.34 12.91
N GLN A 3 -29.14 -3.36 13.72
CA GLN A 3 -30.05 -2.28 13.29
C GLN A 3 -29.37 -0.92 13.02
N GLN A 4 -28.11 -0.71 13.41
CA GLN A 4 -27.41 0.56 13.20
C GLN A 4 -26.75 0.69 11.81
N ILE A 5 -26.55 -0.42 11.09
CA ILE A 5 -25.94 -0.41 9.75
C ILE A 5 -26.99 -0.14 8.65
N LYS A 6 -28.26 -0.48 8.89
CA LYS A 6 -29.34 -0.36 7.88
C LYS A 6 -29.89 1.07 7.72
N ALA A 7 -29.58 1.98 8.65
CA ALA A 7 -30.05 3.37 8.60
C ALA A 7 -29.06 4.32 7.89
N TYR A 8 -27.82 3.89 7.66
CA TYR A 8 -26.76 4.76 7.13
C TYR A 8 -26.79 4.87 5.58
N THR A 9 -27.32 3.85 4.90
CA THR A 9 -27.29 3.72 3.43
C THR A 9 -28.46 4.40 2.69
N ALA A 10 -29.48 4.91 3.37
CA ALA A 10 -30.71 5.36 2.71
C ALA A 10 -30.75 6.87 2.35
N ARG A 11 -29.76 7.69 2.71
CA ARG A 11 -29.95 9.16 2.77
C ARG A 11 -29.17 10.04 1.80
N TYR A 12 -28.30 9.51 0.95
CA TYR A 12 -27.45 10.36 0.09
C TYR A 12 -27.67 10.07 -1.40
N ARG A 13 -28.79 10.57 -1.94
CA ARG A 13 -28.97 10.82 -3.38
C ARG A 13 -28.57 12.26 -3.69
N PHE A 14 -27.81 12.40 -4.77
CA PHE A 14 -27.18 13.57 -5.37
C PHE A 14 -28.03 14.85 -5.45
N LEU A 15 -27.36 16.00 -5.35
CA LEU A 15 -27.58 17.16 -6.23
C LEU A 15 -26.28 17.95 -6.50
N SER A 16 -26.30 18.58 -7.67
CA SER A 16 -25.32 19.19 -8.57
C SER A 16 -24.20 20.12 -8.05
N GLN A 17 -23.23 20.27 -8.97
CA GLN A 17 -22.03 21.13 -9.02
C GLN A 17 -22.24 22.62 -8.67
N ALA A 18 -21.12 23.23 -8.25
CA ALA A 18 -20.86 24.66 -7.99
C ALA A 18 -21.14 25.18 -6.56
N THR A 19 -20.37 24.71 -5.57
CA THR A 19 -20.05 25.48 -4.33
C THR A 19 -18.82 24.87 -3.61
N THR A 20 -17.69 24.78 -4.31
CA THR A 20 -16.45 24.24 -3.75
C THR A 20 -15.66 25.33 -3.02
N SER A 21 -16.04 25.71 -1.79
CA SER A 21 -15.05 26.22 -0.80
C SER A 21 -15.52 26.34 0.66
N VAL A 22 -16.82 26.35 0.97
CA VAL A 22 -17.30 26.46 2.38
C VAL A 22 -18.05 25.22 2.85
N TYR A 23 -18.76 24.53 1.95
CA TYR A 23 -19.49 23.29 2.27
C TYR A 23 -18.58 22.10 2.60
N GLY A 24 -17.38 22.02 2.00
CA GLY A 24 -16.39 20.99 2.32
C GLY A 24 -15.82 21.12 3.75
N TRP A 25 -15.61 22.36 4.21
CA TRP A 25 -15.21 22.63 5.60
C TRP A 25 -16.33 22.33 6.60
N ILE A 26 -17.58 22.64 6.27
CA ILE A 26 -18.74 22.34 7.11
C ILE A 26 -19.03 20.83 7.18
N LEU A 27 -18.82 20.08 6.08
CA LEU A 27 -18.90 18.62 6.08
C LEU A 27 -17.74 17.98 6.87
N GLN A 28 -16.51 18.51 6.75
CA GLN A 28 -15.37 18.11 7.60
C GLN A 28 -15.64 18.36 9.09
N LEU A 29 -16.18 19.53 9.44
CA LEU A 29 -16.52 19.87 10.83
C LEU A 29 -17.68 19.02 11.34
N LYS A 30 -18.73 18.78 10.54
CA LYS A 30 -19.84 17.89 10.92
C LYS A 30 -19.38 16.46 11.13
N TYR A 31 -18.47 15.94 10.32
CA TYR A 31 -18.00 14.56 10.42
C TYR A 31 -16.99 14.35 11.56
N ILE A 32 -16.06 15.29 11.77
CA ILE A 32 -15.15 15.30 12.93
C ILE A 32 -15.94 15.53 14.23
N ALA A 33 -16.96 16.39 14.21
CA ALA A 33 -17.86 16.58 15.35
C ALA A 33 -18.77 15.38 15.61
N GLN A 34 -19.04 14.54 14.59
CA GLN A 34 -19.89 13.35 14.74
C GLN A 34 -19.14 12.13 15.30
N ASN A 35 -17.80 12.12 15.39
CA ASN A 35 -17.09 11.02 16.04
C ASN A 35 -15.69 11.35 16.59
N PRO A 36 -15.55 12.36 17.48
CA PRO A 36 -14.26 12.69 18.10
C PRO A 36 -13.65 11.50 18.87
N LEU A 37 -14.50 10.62 19.40
CA LEU A 37 -14.09 9.38 20.07
C LEU A 37 -13.48 8.36 19.10
N ALA A 38 -13.97 8.24 17.87
CA ALA A 38 -13.37 7.35 16.86
C ALA A 38 -11.99 7.87 16.42
N SER A 39 -11.84 9.17 16.20
CA SER A 39 -10.55 9.79 15.88
C SER A 39 -9.54 9.65 17.04
N LEU A 40 -10.00 9.84 18.29
CA LEU A 40 -9.17 9.65 19.47
C LEU A 40 -8.75 8.19 19.63
N ARG A 41 -9.71 7.25 19.53
CA ARG A 41 -9.41 5.80 19.55
C ARG A 41 -8.44 5.42 18.45
N TYR A 42 -8.58 5.93 17.23
CA TYR A 42 -7.61 5.69 16.17
C TYR A 42 -6.22 6.13 16.62
N ARG A 43 -6.07 7.38 17.07
CA ARG A 43 -4.76 7.93 17.45
C ARG A 43 -4.10 7.21 18.63
N THR A 44 -4.84 6.57 19.52
CA THR A 44 -4.26 5.79 20.63
C THR A 44 -3.68 4.45 20.21
N HIS A 45 -4.08 3.92 19.05
CA HIS A 45 -3.60 2.62 18.55
C HIS A 45 -2.49 2.75 17.49
N PHE A 46 -2.27 3.97 16.96
CA PHE A 46 -1.23 4.25 15.97
C PHE A 46 -0.09 5.06 16.57
N HIS A 47 1.11 4.47 16.57
CA HIS A 47 2.35 5.08 17.01
C HIS A 47 3.07 5.75 15.83
N ILE A 48 3.40 7.04 15.95
CA ILE A 48 4.17 7.76 14.93
C ILE A 48 5.64 7.37 15.07
N ILE A 49 6.25 6.91 13.98
CA ILE A 49 7.68 6.64 13.89
C ILE A 49 8.42 7.89 13.39
N ALA A 50 7.91 8.49 12.31
CA ALA A 50 8.47 9.70 11.71
C ALA A 50 7.37 10.58 11.09
N GLY A 51 7.70 11.84 10.82
CA GLY A 51 6.78 12.81 10.24
C GLY A 51 7.51 14.02 9.66
N PRO A 52 6.80 15.14 9.45
CA PRO A 52 7.39 16.37 8.91
C PRO A 52 8.64 16.82 9.66
N GLY A 53 9.70 17.10 8.92
CA GLY A 53 10.98 17.57 9.44
C GLY A 53 11.96 16.47 9.83
N PHE A 54 11.55 15.20 9.86
CA PHE A 54 12.46 14.09 10.09
C PHE A 54 13.51 14.03 8.96
N LEU A 55 14.80 14.01 9.32
CA LEU A 55 15.93 14.15 8.39
C LEU A 55 15.81 15.33 7.41
N GLY A 56 15.10 16.41 7.80
CA GLY A 56 14.93 17.61 6.98
C GLY A 56 13.79 17.56 5.95
N PHE A 57 13.08 16.44 5.79
CA PHE A 57 11.96 16.31 4.87
C PHE A 57 10.69 17.00 5.40
N LYS A 58 10.44 18.26 4.99
CA LYS A 58 9.29 19.05 5.48
C LYS A 58 7.94 18.49 5.02
N GLY A 59 7.89 17.78 3.89
CA GLY A 59 6.71 17.07 3.43
C GLY A 59 6.37 15.85 4.28
N GLY A 60 7.36 15.32 5.01
CA GLY A 60 7.21 14.16 5.88
C GLY A 60 7.73 12.87 5.25
N LEU A 61 7.58 11.78 6.01
CA LEU A 61 7.99 10.44 5.62
C LEU A 61 6.76 9.55 5.65
N PHE A 62 6.53 8.75 4.61
CA PHE A 62 5.32 7.92 4.52
C PHE A 62 5.53 6.71 3.60
N ASN A 63 4.51 5.86 3.55
CA ASN A 63 4.42 4.70 2.66
C ASN A 63 5.61 3.73 2.76
N PRO A 64 5.81 3.11 3.93
CA PRO A 64 6.98 2.26 4.20
C PRO A 64 6.86 0.80 3.74
N GLY A 65 7.96 0.28 3.19
CA GLY A 65 8.20 -1.15 3.02
C GLY A 65 9.07 -1.66 4.15
N THR A 66 8.80 -2.87 4.66
CA THR A 66 9.62 -3.46 5.74
C THR A 66 9.96 -4.93 5.49
N VAL A 67 11.06 -5.38 6.10
CA VAL A 67 11.46 -6.78 6.16
C VAL A 67 12.15 -7.08 7.49
N THR A 68 11.96 -8.29 8.01
CA THR A 68 12.66 -8.77 9.21
C THR A 68 14.06 -9.31 8.85
N MET A 69 15.04 -9.02 9.70
CA MET A 69 16.43 -9.49 9.63
C MET A 69 16.63 -10.73 10.51
N GLU A 70 17.75 -11.46 10.35
CA GLU A 70 18.01 -12.75 11.02
C GLU A 70 17.95 -12.69 12.56
N HIS A 71 18.15 -11.51 13.16
CA HIS A 71 18.10 -11.30 14.62
C HIS A 71 16.78 -10.66 15.10
N GLY A 72 15.76 -10.58 14.24
CA GLY A 72 14.46 -10.01 14.56
C GLY A 72 14.38 -8.49 14.44
N ASP A 73 15.51 -7.81 14.21
CA ASP A 73 15.53 -6.40 13.81
C ASP A 73 14.75 -6.22 12.51
N THR A 74 14.20 -5.02 12.31
CA THR A 74 13.43 -4.68 11.12
C THR A 74 14.17 -3.63 10.30
N VAL A 75 14.25 -3.84 9.00
CA VAL A 75 14.70 -2.82 8.05
C VAL A 75 13.48 -2.24 7.34
N LEU A 76 13.51 -0.92 7.11
CA LEU A 76 12.42 -0.15 6.52
C LEU A 76 12.95 0.82 5.46
N LEU A 77 12.23 0.94 4.34
CA LEU A 77 12.37 2.05 3.39
C LEU A 77 11.05 2.83 3.31
N ALA A 78 11.13 4.16 3.37
CA ALA A 78 9.98 5.06 3.18
C ALA A 78 10.30 6.17 2.18
N LYS A 79 9.28 6.82 1.61
CA LYS A 79 9.49 8.06 0.85
C LYS A 79 9.65 9.22 1.84
N GLY A 80 10.80 9.86 1.82
CA GLY A 80 10.99 11.19 2.41
C GLY A 80 10.65 12.25 1.36
N GLN A 81 9.66 13.09 1.64
CA GLN A 81 9.17 14.11 0.71
C GLN A 81 9.68 15.50 1.13
N THR A 82 10.32 16.24 0.22
CA THR A 82 10.90 17.57 0.54
C THR A 82 9.81 18.55 0.96
N GLN A 83 8.73 18.62 0.18
CA GLN A 83 7.55 19.43 0.42
C GLN A 83 6.29 18.61 0.09
N HIS A 84 5.29 18.65 0.97
CA HIS A 84 4.04 17.94 0.71
C HIS A 84 3.41 18.42 -0.60
N TRP A 85 3.00 17.48 -1.47
CA TRP A 85 2.63 17.77 -2.86
C TRP A 85 1.44 18.74 -3.02
N ILE A 86 0.47 18.76 -2.09
CA ILE A 86 -0.59 19.80 -2.05
C ILE A 86 -0.01 21.22 -1.99
N ARG A 87 1.13 21.40 -1.32
CA ARG A 87 1.80 22.70 -1.15
C ARG A 87 2.82 22.98 -2.25
N ALA A 88 3.18 21.98 -3.05
CA ALA A 88 4.08 22.11 -4.18
C ALA A 88 3.31 22.59 -5.42
N GLN A 89 2.78 23.82 -5.33
CA GLN A 89 2.00 24.49 -6.37
C GLN A 89 2.48 25.94 -6.48
N GLY A 90 2.20 26.60 -7.62
CA GLY A 90 2.65 27.97 -7.88
C GLY A 90 4.18 28.06 -7.88
N ASP A 91 4.73 28.95 -7.06
CA ASP A 91 6.19 29.16 -6.94
C ASP A 91 6.95 27.92 -6.46
N ASN A 92 6.26 26.96 -5.81
CA ASN A 92 6.84 25.71 -5.31
C ASN A 92 6.59 24.52 -6.24
N VAL A 93 6.19 24.73 -7.49
CA VAL A 93 5.91 23.65 -8.47
C VAL A 93 7.11 22.71 -8.62
N HIS A 94 8.33 23.23 -8.50
CA HIS A 94 9.55 22.45 -8.62
C HIS A 94 9.65 21.37 -7.53
N ASP A 95 9.05 21.57 -6.34
CA ASP A 95 9.09 20.59 -5.25
C ASP A 95 8.07 19.44 -5.39
N TYR A 96 7.28 19.42 -6.47
CA TYR A 96 6.21 18.44 -6.63
C TYR A 96 6.77 17.01 -6.74
N LEU A 97 6.41 16.16 -5.76
CA LEU A 97 6.87 14.76 -5.58
C LEU A 97 8.39 14.58 -5.38
N ILE A 98 9.17 15.66 -5.30
CA ILE A 98 10.61 15.57 -5.01
C ILE A 98 10.83 14.94 -3.64
N GLY A 99 11.71 13.96 -3.60
CA GLY A 99 12.09 13.31 -2.36
C GLY A 99 13.18 12.28 -2.55
N ALA A 100 13.46 11.53 -1.50
CA ALA A 100 14.42 10.43 -1.54
C ALA A 100 13.90 9.22 -0.75
N PRO A 101 14.36 8.00 -1.06
CA PRO A 101 14.17 6.88 -0.16
C PRO A 101 14.90 7.14 1.15
N VAL A 102 14.23 6.87 2.26
CA VAL A 102 14.78 6.97 3.62
C VAL A 102 14.83 5.57 4.21
N PHE A 103 16.03 5.17 4.62
CA PHE A 103 16.29 3.95 5.36
C PHE A 103 16.09 4.15 6.85
N MET A 104 15.54 3.14 7.51
CA MET A 104 15.58 2.99 8.97
C MET A 104 15.86 1.54 9.35
N SER A 105 16.68 1.33 10.37
CA SER A 105 16.75 0.07 11.10
C SER A 105 16.03 0.23 12.45
N LEU A 106 15.22 -0.76 12.79
CA LEU A 106 14.43 -0.80 14.01
C LEU A 106 14.83 -2.03 14.83
N ASP A 107 14.88 -1.87 16.16
CA ASP A 107 15.11 -3.00 17.08
C ASP A 107 13.91 -3.96 17.11
N THR A 108 14.00 -5.04 17.88
CA THR A 108 12.91 -6.02 18.07
C THR A 108 11.65 -5.44 18.73
N HIS A 109 11.76 -4.27 19.38
CA HIS A 109 10.65 -3.48 19.93
C HIS A 109 10.20 -2.37 18.97
N HIS A 110 10.76 -2.39 17.76
CA HIS A 110 10.53 -1.49 16.65
C HIS A 110 10.97 -0.04 16.93
N HIS A 111 11.85 0.22 17.90
CA HIS A 111 12.44 1.55 18.09
C HIS A 111 13.52 1.81 17.04
N ILE A 112 13.64 3.06 16.59
CA ILE A 112 14.67 3.45 15.60
C ILE A 112 16.05 3.28 16.22
N LYS A 113 16.87 2.41 15.62
CA LYS A 113 18.30 2.25 15.92
C LYS A 113 19.13 3.19 15.05
N GLU A 114 18.78 3.28 13.77
CA GLU A 114 19.45 4.10 12.78
C GLU A 114 18.45 4.61 11.75
N SER A 115 18.74 5.78 11.17
CA SER A 115 18.01 6.30 10.03
C SER A 115 18.93 7.12 9.14
N ASP A 116 18.77 6.99 7.81
CA ASP A 116 19.59 7.71 6.84
C ASP A 116 18.85 7.89 5.50
N VAL A 117 19.33 8.81 4.67
CA VAL A 117 18.86 8.95 3.28
C VAL A 117 19.63 7.94 2.42
N VAL A 118 18.91 7.19 1.57
CA VAL A 118 19.54 6.31 0.59
C VAL A 118 20.11 7.17 -0.54
N GLN A 119 21.42 7.41 -0.50
CA GLN A 119 22.12 8.25 -1.48
C GLN A 119 22.62 7.47 -2.70
N ASN A 120 22.87 6.17 -2.51
CA ASN A 120 23.48 5.30 -3.52
C ASN A 120 22.39 4.63 -4.36
N LEU A 121 21.94 5.32 -5.41
CA LEU A 121 21.00 4.78 -6.41
C LEU A 121 21.78 4.33 -7.65
N HIS A 122 21.79 3.03 -7.90
CA HIS A 122 22.54 2.42 -9.00
C HIS A 122 21.61 1.94 -10.12
N ASP A 123 22.05 2.13 -11.36
CA ASP A 123 21.40 1.63 -12.59
C ASP A 123 19.98 2.15 -12.83
N PHE A 124 19.56 3.19 -12.11
CA PHE A 124 18.28 3.85 -12.35
C PHE A 124 18.29 4.59 -13.69
N PRO A 125 17.16 4.63 -14.41
CA PRO A 125 17.06 5.41 -15.63
C PRO A 125 17.33 6.89 -15.37
N GLU A 126 18.29 7.47 -16.11
CA GLU A 126 18.63 8.88 -16.00
C GLU A 126 17.57 9.75 -16.68
N GLN A 127 16.71 10.41 -15.90
CA GLN A 127 15.80 11.46 -16.36
C GLN A 127 15.48 12.43 -15.22
N ASP A 128 15.57 13.74 -15.49
CA ASP A 128 15.34 14.83 -14.51
C ASP A 128 13.90 14.88 -13.94
N GLU A 129 13.00 14.01 -14.43
CA GLU A 129 11.57 14.00 -14.11
C GLU A 129 11.08 12.65 -13.54
N LEU A 130 11.97 11.88 -12.92
CA LEU A 130 11.60 10.62 -12.27
C LEU A 130 11.63 10.72 -10.76
N GLU A 131 10.56 10.26 -10.14
CA GLU A 131 10.43 10.17 -8.69
C GLU A 131 10.14 8.74 -8.26
N LEU A 132 10.77 8.32 -7.17
CA LEU A 132 10.51 7.02 -6.54
C LEU A 132 9.45 7.17 -5.46
N GLU A 133 8.49 6.26 -5.41
CA GLU A 133 7.44 6.21 -4.38
C GLU A 133 7.04 4.78 -4.02
N ASP A 134 6.34 4.64 -2.90
CA ASP A 134 5.63 3.43 -2.49
C ASP A 134 6.51 2.16 -2.39
N PHE A 135 7.60 2.25 -1.63
CA PHE A 135 8.53 1.13 -1.40
C PHE A 135 7.84 0.01 -0.63
N ARG A 136 7.97 -1.23 -1.13
CA ARG A 136 7.57 -2.47 -0.45
C ARG A 136 8.73 -3.44 -0.49
N LEU A 137 9.14 -3.93 0.67
CA LEU A 137 10.27 -4.84 0.80
C LEU A 137 9.79 -6.29 0.86
N PHE A 138 10.59 -7.22 0.34
CA PHE A 138 10.39 -8.66 0.48
C PHE A 138 11.74 -9.39 0.34
N ARG A 139 11.80 -10.67 0.75
CA ARG A 139 12.97 -11.53 0.53
C ARG A 139 12.75 -12.42 -0.67
N PHE A 140 13.78 -12.58 -1.49
CA PHE A 140 13.82 -13.54 -2.60
C PHE A 140 15.28 -13.87 -2.91
N GLU A 141 15.63 -15.17 -2.97
CA GLU A 141 17.00 -15.66 -3.19
C GLU A 141 18.02 -15.04 -2.21
N ASP A 142 17.73 -15.07 -0.91
CA ASP A 142 18.54 -14.50 0.18
C ASP A 142 18.83 -12.99 0.10
N LYS A 143 18.22 -12.29 -0.87
CA LYS A 143 18.36 -10.85 -1.06
C LYS A 143 17.11 -10.10 -0.58
N ILE A 144 17.29 -8.84 -0.20
CA ILE A 144 16.18 -7.92 0.03
C ILE A 144 15.84 -7.25 -1.28
N TRP A 145 14.63 -7.49 -1.73
CA TRP A 145 14.05 -6.87 -2.91
C TRP A 145 13.09 -5.77 -2.52
N VAL A 146 12.95 -4.82 -3.42
CA VAL A 146 12.04 -3.70 -3.30
C VAL A 146 11.19 -3.63 -4.55
N ASN A 147 9.88 -3.76 -4.42
CA ASN A 147 8.96 -3.26 -5.42
C ASN A 147 8.54 -1.83 -5.07
N HIS A 148 8.72 -0.92 -6.01
CA HIS A 148 8.41 0.51 -5.86
C HIS A 148 7.90 1.07 -7.19
N ASN A 149 7.38 2.29 -7.15
CA ASN A 149 6.93 2.97 -8.35
C ASN A 149 7.99 3.97 -8.82
N ILE A 150 8.32 3.91 -10.11
CA ILE A 150 8.98 5.00 -10.82
C ILE A 150 7.88 5.86 -11.46
N ILE A 151 7.79 7.11 -11.01
CA ILE A 151 6.78 8.08 -11.42
C ILE A 151 7.42 9.09 -12.37
N ARG A 152 6.88 9.21 -13.59
CA ARG A 152 7.24 10.32 -14.48
C ARG A 152 6.35 11.51 -14.18
N VAL A 153 6.94 12.56 -13.64
CA VAL A 153 6.25 13.78 -13.23
C VAL A 153 6.23 14.82 -14.34
N GLN A 154 5.26 15.73 -14.28
CA GLN A 154 5.19 16.93 -15.11
C GLN A 154 5.11 18.13 -14.17
N ARG A 155 6.09 19.01 -14.26
CA ARG A 155 6.20 20.21 -13.42
C ARG A 155 6.25 21.44 -14.32
N THR A 156 5.15 22.17 -14.39
CA THR A 156 5.07 23.44 -15.12
C THR A 156 4.46 24.51 -14.24
N ALA A 157 4.73 25.79 -14.54
CA ALA A 157 4.17 26.91 -13.79
C ALA A 157 2.63 26.88 -13.65
N HIS A 158 1.92 26.15 -14.52
CA HIS A 158 0.47 26.08 -14.55
C HIS A 158 -0.10 24.69 -14.20
N GLN A 159 0.73 23.65 -14.16
CA GLN A 159 0.28 22.27 -13.99
C GLN A 159 1.32 21.41 -13.30
N THR A 160 0.90 20.73 -12.24
CA THR A 160 1.60 19.61 -11.60
C THR A 160 0.83 18.32 -11.81
N GLY A 161 1.53 17.24 -12.08
CA GLY A 161 0.94 15.90 -12.14
C GLY A 161 1.97 14.85 -12.48
N TYR A 162 1.51 13.63 -12.74
CA TYR A 162 2.35 12.59 -13.32
C TYR A 162 1.70 12.01 -14.57
N THR A 163 2.55 11.72 -15.55
CA THR A 163 2.18 11.24 -16.89
C THR A 163 2.25 9.72 -16.98
N ALA A 164 3.13 9.10 -16.20
CA ALA A 164 3.27 7.65 -16.09
C ALA A 164 3.63 7.22 -14.66
N SER A 165 3.28 5.99 -14.32
CA SER A 165 3.68 5.29 -13.09
C SER A 165 3.92 3.84 -13.48
N MET A 166 5.10 3.33 -13.13
CA MET A 166 5.47 1.95 -13.45
C MET A 166 6.02 1.26 -12.21
N VAL A 167 5.48 0.10 -11.89
CA VAL A 167 6.05 -0.77 -10.86
C VAL A 167 7.40 -1.29 -11.34
N SER A 168 8.38 -1.20 -10.46
CA SER A 168 9.78 -1.49 -10.72
C SER A 168 10.34 -2.40 -9.64
N LEU A 169 11.36 -3.18 -9.97
CA LEU A 169 12.10 -3.99 -9.00
C LEU A 169 13.50 -3.44 -8.79
N SER A 170 13.96 -3.50 -7.53
CA SER A 170 15.32 -3.15 -7.15
C SER A 170 15.81 -4.07 -6.04
N GLN A 171 17.13 -4.21 -5.92
CA GLN A 171 17.76 -4.86 -4.76
C GLN A 171 18.19 -3.79 -3.77
N PHE A 172 17.89 -4.01 -2.50
CA PHE A 172 18.30 -3.12 -1.42
C PHE A 172 19.41 -3.76 -0.60
N ASP A 173 20.52 -3.04 -0.46
CA ASP A 173 21.63 -3.39 0.43
C ASP A 173 21.55 -2.49 1.67
N PRO A 174 21.12 -3.02 2.83
CA PRO A 174 20.99 -2.24 4.06
C PRO A 174 22.34 -1.79 4.63
N ASP A 175 23.43 -2.55 4.41
CA ASP A 175 24.75 -2.25 4.98
C ASP A 175 25.38 -1.07 4.24
N HIS A 176 25.20 -1.00 2.92
CA HIS A 176 25.68 0.09 2.07
C HIS A 176 24.65 1.19 1.82
N LYS A 177 23.42 1.01 2.36
CA LYS A 177 22.27 1.91 2.18
C LYS A 177 22.10 2.27 0.70
N SER A 178 22.11 1.26 -0.14
CA SER A 178 22.07 1.40 -1.60
C SER A 178 20.90 0.66 -2.20
N LEU A 179 20.38 1.21 -3.30
CA LEU A 179 19.30 0.62 -4.08
C LEU A 179 19.81 0.44 -5.50
N THR A 180 19.78 -0.79 -6.01
CA THR A 180 20.20 -1.12 -7.37
C THR A 180 19.00 -1.50 -8.19
N PHE A 181 18.69 -0.72 -9.22
CA PHE A 181 17.59 -0.99 -10.14
C PHE A 181 17.82 -2.32 -10.86
N GLN A 182 16.78 -3.16 -10.93
CA GLN A 182 16.85 -4.47 -11.59
C GLN A 182 16.04 -4.51 -12.89
N GLY A 183 15.11 -3.57 -13.08
CA GLY A 183 14.28 -3.51 -14.27
C GLY A 183 12.78 -3.36 -13.96
N TYR A 184 12.02 -3.29 -15.04
CA TYR A 184 10.56 -3.34 -15.02
C TYR A 184 10.11 -4.78 -15.28
N PRO A 185 9.17 -5.34 -14.48
CA PRO A 185 8.58 -6.63 -14.80
C PRO A 185 7.98 -6.63 -16.21
N GLN A 186 8.35 -7.61 -17.04
CA GLN A 186 7.79 -7.81 -18.37
C GLN A 186 6.64 -8.81 -18.26
N LEU A 187 5.44 -8.45 -18.73
CA LEU A 187 4.25 -9.28 -18.63
C LEU A 187 3.84 -9.81 -20.02
N ASP A 188 3.08 -10.89 -20.05
CA ASP A 188 2.54 -11.51 -21.27
C ASP A 188 1.29 -10.81 -21.83
N PHE A 189 1.04 -9.57 -21.40
CA PHE A 189 -0.03 -8.69 -21.88
C PHE A 189 0.36 -7.22 -21.75
N ASP A 190 -0.36 -6.36 -22.47
CA ASP A 190 -0.15 -4.91 -22.44
C ASP A 190 -0.57 -4.29 -21.10
N VAL A 191 0.33 -3.49 -20.53
CA VAL A 191 0.09 -2.74 -19.29
C VAL A 191 -0.32 -1.30 -19.58
N GLN A 192 -1.01 -0.66 -18.64
CA GLN A 192 -1.38 0.74 -18.77
C GLN A 192 -0.19 1.65 -18.50
N LYS A 193 -0.33 2.94 -18.85
CA LYS A 193 0.70 3.96 -18.53
C LYS A 193 0.82 4.26 -17.03
N LYS A 194 -0.20 3.93 -16.24
CA LYS A 194 -0.33 4.28 -14.82
C LYS A 194 -0.64 3.03 -14.02
N GLU A 195 0.40 2.25 -13.80
CA GLU A 195 0.36 1.04 -13.00
C GLU A 195 0.86 1.35 -11.59
N LYS A 196 0.16 0.81 -10.60
CA LYS A 196 0.49 0.89 -9.18
C LYS A 196 0.00 -0.38 -8.49
N ASN A 197 0.45 -0.58 -7.26
CA ASN A 197 -0.09 -1.58 -6.34
C ASN A 197 0.09 -3.03 -6.80
N TRP A 198 1.10 -3.35 -7.62
CA TRP A 198 1.47 -4.75 -7.81
C TRP A 198 2.30 -5.23 -6.62
N VAL A 199 2.08 -6.46 -6.19
CA VAL A 199 2.72 -7.01 -4.98
C VAL A 199 3.33 -8.37 -5.27
N PHE A 200 4.39 -8.71 -4.54
CA PHE A 200 5.25 -9.86 -4.85
C PHE A 200 5.35 -10.80 -3.66
N ALA A 201 5.44 -12.10 -3.94
CA ALA A 201 5.64 -13.14 -2.94
C ALA A 201 6.65 -14.18 -3.42
N ASP A 202 7.56 -14.58 -2.52
CA ASP A 202 8.37 -15.78 -2.68
C ASP A 202 7.62 -17.00 -2.13
N PHE A 203 7.63 -18.09 -2.88
CA PHE A 203 7.15 -19.39 -2.42
C PHE A 203 7.94 -20.51 -3.07
N ASN A 204 8.53 -21.38 -2.24
CA ASN A 204 9.33 -22.52 -2.72
C ASN A 204 10.44 -22.13 -3.71
N GLY A 205 11.06 -20.97 -3.51
CA GLY A 205 12.12 -20.45 -4.37
C GLY A 205 11.62 -19.88 -5.70
N GLU A 206 10.32 -19.67 -5.85
CA GLU A 206 9.71 -19.08 -7.02
C GLU A 206 9.09 -17.72 -6.67
N LEU A 207 9.23 -16.75 -7.58
CA LEU A 207 8.69 -15.41 -7.41
C LEU A 207 7.34 -15.27 -8.14
N TYR A 208 6.33 -14.86 -7.39
CA TYR A 208 4.99 -14.60 -7.87
C TYR A 208 4.67 -13.11 -7.83
N LEU A 209 3.95 -12.65 -8.86
CA LEU A 209 3.45 -11.30 -9.00
C LEU A 209 1.92 -11.31 -8.94
N PHE A 210 1.35 -10.65 -7.95
CA PHE A 210 -0.08 -10.35 -7.86
C PHE A 210 -0.32 -9.01 -8.54
N TYR A 211 -0.81 -9.07 -9.77
CA TYR A 211 -0.96 -7.90 -10.66
C TYR A 211 -2.20 -7.08 -10.35
N SER A 212 -3.37 -7.74 -10.29
CA SER A 212 -4.64 -7.10 -9.97
C SER A 212 -5.50 -8.02 -9.11
N PHE A 213 -6.33 -7.41 -8.26
CA PHE A 213 -7.33 -8.12 -7.48
C PHE A 213 -8.66 -8.25 -8.24
N HIS A 214 -8.92 -7.37 -9.20
CA HIS A 214 -10.12 -7.41 -10.04
C HIS A 214 -9.88 -6.85 -11.46
N PRO A 215 -9.84 -7.70 -12.51
CA PRO A 215 -9.86 -9.17 -12.46
C PRO A 215 -8.67 -9.71 -11.64
N TYR A 216 -8.85 -10.87 -11.02
CA TYR A 216 -7.80 -11.46 -10.20
C TYR A 216 -6.77 -12.11 -11.10
N ARG A 217 -5.56 -11.55 -11.05
CA ARG A 217 -4.47 -11.94 -11.93
C ARG A 217 -3.19 -12.16 -11.14
N VAL A 218 -2.64 -13.36 -11.30
CA VAL A 218 -1.38 -13.78 -10.69
C VAL A 218 -0.47 -14.30 -11.79
N LEU A 219 0.79 -13.89 -11.73
CA LEU A 219 1.84 -14.29 -12.65
C LEU A 219 3.00 -14.92 -11.89
N LYS A 220 3.78 -15.71 -12.61
CA LYS A 220 4.99 -16.36 -12.11
C LYS A 220 6.20 -15.89 -12.92
N LEU A 221 7.32 -15.62 -12.25
CA LEU A 221 8.57 -15.30 -12.89
C LEU A 221 9.07 -16.51 -13.70
N ILE A 222 9.35 -16.33 -14.99
CA ILE A 222 9.86 -17.36 -15.90
C ILE A 222 11.27 -17.06 -16.42
N ASP A 223 11.70 -15.79 -16.42
CA ASP A 223 13.08 -15.40 -16.70
C ASP A 223 13.55 -14.34 -15.69
N ARG A 224 14.53 -14.72 -14.89
CA ARG A 224 15.13 -13.89 -13.84
C ARG A 224 15.97 -12.73 -14.40
N GLN A 225 16.67 -12.91 -15.52
CA GLN A 225 17.59 -11.91 -16.05
C GLN A 225 16.83 -10.73 -16.66
N THR A 226 15.71 -11.03 -17.31
CA THR A 226 14.87 -10.05 -18.00
C THR A 226 13.61 -9.67 -17.23
N LEU A 227 13.41 -10.27 -16.05
CA LEU A 227 12.21 -10.10 -15.22
C LEU A 227 10.90 -10.39 -15.97
N VAL A 228 10.88 -11.45 -16.76
CA VAL A 228 9.68 -11.87 -17.50
C VAL A 228 8.79 -12.72 -16.60
N PHE A 229 7.51 -12.34 -16.54
CA PHE A 229 6.46 -13.04 -15.84
C PHE A 229 5.42 -13.58 -16.82
N SER A 230 4.91 -14.77 -16.54
CA SER A 230 3.85 -15.43 -17.29
C SER A 230 2.59 -15.59 -16.43
N THR A 231 1.43 -15.31 -17.00
CA THR A 231 0.15 -15.38 -16.31
C THR A 231 -0.22 -16.83 -15.99
N ILE A 232 -0.47 -17.11 -14.71
CA ILE A 232 -0.90 -18.44 -14.23
C ILE A 232 -2.37 -18.44 -13.75
N ILE A 233 -2.89 -17.27 -13.39
CA ILE A 233 -4.29 -17.06 -13.02
C ILE A 233 -4.75 -15.77 -13.69
N ASP A 234 -5.86 -15.84 -14.42
CA ASP A 234 -6.56 -14.68 -14.95
C ASP A 234 -8.07 -14.96 -14.93
N GLN A 235 -8.74 -14.54 -13.87
CA GLN A 235 -10.18 -14.72 -13.76
C GLN A 235 -10.85 -13.69 -12.86
N PRO A 236 -12.13 -13.36 -13.11
CA PRO A 236 -12.89 -12.56 -12.16
C PRO A 236 -13.10 -13.33 -10.85
N LEU A 237 -13.03 -12.62 -9.72
CA LEU A 237 -13.51 -13.12 -8.43
C LEU A 237 -15.02 -12.93 -8.31
N ASP A 238 -15.59 -13.50 -7.25
CA ASP A 238 -16.98 -13.25 -6.87
C ASP A 238 -17.25 -11.73 -6.77
N PRO A 239 -18.43 -11.24 -7.22
CA PRO A 239 -18.78 -9.82 -7.13
C PRO A 239 -18.64 -9.20 -5.73
N GLN A 240 -18.77 -10.01 -4.66
CA GLN A 240 -18.54 -9.53 -3.29
C GLN A 240 -17.09 -9.09 -3.04
N LEU A 241 -16.13 -9.65 -3.76
CA LEU A 241 -14.71 -9.30 -3.67
C LEU A 241 -14.33 -8.14 -4.60
N SER A 242 -15.09 -7.90 -5.67
CA SER A 242 -14.83 -6.81 -6.61
C SER A 242 -15.23 -5.43 -6.09
N ASP A 243 -16.17 -5.37 -5.15
CA ASP A 243 -16.66 -4.12 -4.52
C ASP A 243 -17.01 -4.36 -3.04
N ILE A 244 -16.01 -4.77 -2.26
CA ILE A 244 -16.21 -5.19 -0.87
C ILE A 244 -16.83 -4.11 0.02
N GLY A 245 -16.50 -2.84 -0.21
CA GLY A 245 -17.04 -1.70 0.51
C GLY A 245 -18.37 -1.19 -0.04
N GLY A 246 -18.80 -1.64 -1.23
CA GLY A 246 -19.98 -1.11 -1.92
C GLY A 246 -19.79 0.34 -2.39
N TYR A 247 -18.55 0.74 -2.69
CA TYR A 247 -18.19 2.10 -3.08
C TYR A 247 -18.15 2.29 -4.60
N GLY A 248 -18.23 1.20 -5.37
CA GLY A 248 -18.14 1.24 -6.83
C GLY A 248 -16.78 1.70 -7.34
N THR A 249 -15.72 1.54 -6.54
CA THR A 249 -14.33 1.86 -6.91
C THR A 249 -13.48 0.59 -6.96
N PHE A 250 -12.32 0.67 -7.62
CA PHE A 250 -11.43 -0.49 -7.73
C PHE A 250 -10.87 -0.93 -6.37
N VAL A 251 -10.78 -2.25 -6.19
CA VAL A 251 -10.05 -2.88 -5.10
C VAL A 251 -8.60 -3.09 -5.54
N SER A 252 -7.66 -2.58 -4.75
CA SER A 252 -6.23 -2.57 -5.05
C SER A 252 -5.44 -3.27 -3.95
N TYR A 253 -4.29 -3.86 -4.27
CA TYR A 253 -3.40 -4.37 -3.23
C TYR A 253 -2.77 -3.22 -2.43
N SER A 254 -2.42 -3.52 -1.19
CA SER A 254 -1.78 -2.58 -0.28
C SER A 254 -0.38 -3.05 0.11
N THR A 255 -0.24 -4.31 0.52
CA THR A 255 1.00 -4.87 1.09
C THR A 255 1.52 -6.04 0.26
N ASN A 256 2.81 -6.39 0.35
CA ASN A 256 3.24 -7.72 -0.08
C ASN A 256 2.59 -8.80 0.82
N PRO A 257 2.32 -10.01 0.29
CA PRO A 257 1.90 -11.14 1.11
C PRO A 257 2.96 -11.46 2.18
N VAL A 258 2.51 -11.78 3.39
CA VAL A 258 3.36 -12.23 4.50
C VAL A 258 2.80 -13.50 5.10
N ASP A 259 3.64 -14.33 5.71
CA ASP A 259 3.16 -15.58 6.32
C ASP A 259 2.14 -15.32 7.42
N TYR A 260 0.98 -15.98 7.30
CA TYR A 260 -0.04 -16.01 8.34
C TYR A 260 0.04 -17.30 9.15
N ASP A 261 0.20 -18.42 8.43
CA ASP A 261 0.46 -19.77 8.90
C ASP A 261 1.18 -20.57 7.79
N GLU A 262 1.31 -21.88 7.96
CA GLU A 262 1.98 -22.75 6.98
C GLU A 262 1.29 -22.77 5.61
N GLN A 263 -0.04 -22.61 5.57
CA GLN A 263 -0.87 -22.77 4.38
C GLN A 263 -1.28 -21.45 3.75
N HIS A 264 -1.22 -20.35 4.51
CA HIS A 264 -1.79 -19.08 4.09
C HIS A 264 -0.81 -17.91 4.22
N TRP A 265 -0.91 -16.99 3.27
CA TRP A 265 -0.40 -15.64 3.42
C TRP A 265 -1.50 -14.68 3.86
N LEU A 266 -1.13 -13.71 4.68
CA LEU A 266 -1.88 -12.48 4.92
C LEU A 266 -1.47 -11.44 3.88
N LEU A 267 -2.47 -10.90 3.19
CA LEU A 267 -2.35 -9.82 2.23
C LEU A 267 -3.37 -8.74 2.56
N LEU A 268 -3.01 -7.46 2.47
CA LEU A 268 -3.97 -6.37 2.60
C LEU A 268 -4.37 -5.84 1.23
N ILE A 269 -5.67 -5.62 1.07
CA ILE A 269 -6.27 -4.90 -0.05
C ILE A 269 -6.91 -3.62 0.47
N HIS A 270 -7.09 -2.63 -0.39
CA HIS A 270 -7.81 -1.42 -0.07
C HIS A 270 -8.81 -1.03 -1.13
N GLN A 271 -9.78 -0.24 -0.70
CA GLN A 271 -10.75 0.43 -1.54
C GLN A 271 -10.93 1.86 -1.06
N VAL A 272 -11.19 2.77 -2.00
CA VAL A 272 -11.37 4.20 -1.71
C VAL A 272 -12.85 4.56 -1.80
N ASP A 273 -13.41 5.07 -0.71
CA ASP A 273 -14.69 5.76 -0.74
C ASP A 273 -14.45 7.22 -1.19
N PRO A 274 -14.99 7.63 -2.36
CA PRO A 274 -14.81 8.99 -2.86
C PRO A 274 -15.68 10.03 -2.13
N GLN A 275 -16.60 9.62 -1.26
CA GLN A 275 -17.56 10.54 -0.62
C GLN A 275 -16.96 11.30 0.58
N GLY A 276 -17.51 12.48 0.87
CA GLY A 276 -17.24 13.26 2.07
C GLY A 276 -15.88 13.98 2.11
N MET A 277 -14.78 13.24 2.31
CA MET A 277 -13.43 13.77 2.55
C MET A 277 -12.56 13.87 1.28
N GLY A 278 -13.14 13.60 0.11
CA GLY A 278 -12.45 13.49 -1.17
C GLY A 278 -11.91 12.08 -1.41
N ARG A 279 -11.19 11.50 -0.44
CA ARG A 279 -10.77 10.08 -0.45
C ARG A 279 -10.74 9.53 0.97
N LEU A 280 -11.47 8.45 1.23
CA LEU A 280 -11.38 7.69 2.47
C LEU A 280 -10.95 6.25 2.16
N TYR A 281 -9.77 5.88 2.65
CA TYR A 281 -9.19 4.57 2.42
C TYR A 281 -9.67 3.58 3.48
N TYR A 282 -10.08 2.40 3.04
CA TYR A 282 -10.40 1.26 3.88
C TYR A 282 -9.53 0.09 3.48
N HIS A 283 -8.96 -0.63 4.45
CA HIS A 283 -8.08 -1.77 4.21
C HIS A 283 -8.65 -3.03 4.84
N TRP A 284 -8.73 -4.12 4.07
CA TRP A 284 -9.17 -5.44 4.53
C TRP A 284 -7.99 -6.42 4.50
N GLY A 285 -7.99 -7.35 5.45
CA GLY A 285 -7.10 -8.50 5.39
C GLY A 285 -7.70 -9.59 4.51
N VAL A 286 -6.87 -10.24 3.70
CA VAL A 286 -7.22 -11.37 2.86
C VAL A 286 -6.24 -12.49 3.17
N LEU A 287 -6.74 -13.71 3.34
CA LEU A 287 -5.88 -14.89 3.37
C LEU A 287 -5.83 -15.52 1.98
N ILE A 288 -4.63 -15.64 1.44
CA ILE A 288 -4.33 -16.32 0.19
C ILE A 288 -3.80 -17.71 0.52
N ASP A 289 -4.38 -18.75 -0.07
CA ASP A 289 -3.86 -20.11 0.01
C ASP A 289 -2.57 -20.22 -0.82
N LYS A 290 -1.47 -20.63 -0.19
CA LYS A 290 -0.13 -20.64 -0.84
C LYS A 290 -0.02 -21.67 -1.96
N ALA A 291 -0.74 -22.78 -1.87
CA ALA A 291 -0.68 -23.85 -2.86
C ALA A 291 -1.43 -23.48 -4.14
N THR A 292 -2.55 -22.77 -4.00
CA THR A 292 -3.45 -22.46 -5.12
C THR A 292 -3.40 -21.00 -5.56
N MET A 293 -2.74 -20.13 -4.78
CA MET A 293 -2.64 -18.69 -5.01
C MET A 293 -4.00 -17.99 -5.09
N TYR A 294 -5.06 -18.53 -4.50
CA TYR A 294 -6.40 -17.93 -4.48
C TYR A 294 -6.77 -17.39 -3.10
N PRO A 295 -7.57 -16.32 -3.02
CA PRO A 295 -8.13 -15.88 -1.76
C PRO A 295 -9.10 -16.93 -1.21
N VAL A 296 -8.97 -17.25 0.08
CA VAL A 296 -9.81 -18.24 0.79
C VAL A 296 -10.58 -17.63 1.95
N LYS A 297 -10.05 -16.56 2.57
CA LYS A 297 -10.76 -15.79 3.60
C LYS A 297 -10.53 -14.30 3.44
N ILE A 298 -11.46 -13.51 3.98
CA ILE A 298 -11.38 -12.06 4.06
C ILE A 298 -11.91 -11.58 5.40
N THR A 299 -11.46 -10.43 5.90
CA THR A 299 -12.00 -9.89 7.14
C THR A 299 -13.43 -9.38 6.96
N ALA A 300 -14.30 -9.65 7.94
CA ALA A 300 -15.71 -9.24 7.94
C ALA A 300 -15.93 -7.72 7.89
N ALA A 301 -14.90 -6.97 8.23
CA ALA A 301 -14.87 -5.51 8.23
C ALA A 301 -13.45 -5.04 7.87
N PRO A 302 -13.28 -3.77 7.46
CA PRO A 302 -11.95 -3.19 7.31
C PRO A 302 -11.16 -3.31 8.62
N LEU A 303 -9.91 -3.75 8.52
CA LEU A 303 -8.96 -3.70 9.62
C LEU A 303 -8.57 -2.26 9.93
N PHE A 304 -8.45 -1.44 8.88
CA PHE A 304 -8.07 -0.04 8.99
C PHE A 304 -8.97 0.84 8.13
N SER A 305 -9.15 2.07 8.60
CA SER A 305 -9.78 3.13 7.82
C SER A 305 -9.00 4.41 8.02
N GLY A 306 -9.01 5.32 7.05
CA GLY A 306 -8.36 6.62 7.17
C GLY A 306 -9.06 7.58 8.17
N LEU A 307 -10.06 7.10 8.90
CA LEU A 307 -10.75 7.85 9.94
C LEU A 307 -9.80 8.16 11.09
N GLY A 308 -9.47 9.45 11.26
CA GLY A 308 -8.54 9.90 12.30
C GLY A 308 -7.08 9.95 11.85
N ALA A 309 -6.78 9.58 10.60
CA ALA A 309 -5.45 9.70 10.01
C ALA A 309 -4.91 11.13 10.15
N ARG A 310 -3.63 11.22 10.47
CA ARG A 310 -2.87 12.47 10.57
C ARG A 310 -2.45 12.96 9.17
N GLY A 311 -1.91 14.17 9.09
CA GLY A 311 -1.41 14.73 7.83
C GLY A 311 -2.36 15.69 7.13
N LEU A 312 -1.98 16.13 5.93
CA LEU A 312 -2.76 17.10 5.15
C LEU A 312 -3.92 16.43 4.40
N LEU A 313 -3.77 15.16 4.03
CA LEU A 313 -4.82 14.36 3.40
C LEU A 313 -5.61 13.58 4.45
N LYS A 314 -6.63 14.24 5.03
CA LYS A 314 -7.57 13.56 5.95
C LYS A 314 -8.28 12.43 5.22
N GLY A 315 -8.45 11.28 5.87
CA GLY A 315 -9.09 10.10 5.27
C GLY A 315 -8.11 9.19 4.51
N VAL A 316 -6.85 9.58 4.37
CA VAL A 316 -5.83 8.74 3.73
C VAL A 316 -4.99 8.06 4.78
N ILE A 317 -5.18 6.75 4.91
CA ILE A 317 -4.20 5.83 5.51
C ILE A 317 -3.81 4.83 4.43
N TYR A 318 -2.53 4.55 4.30
CA TYR A 318 -2.03 3.57 3.37
C TYR A 318 -1.13 2.57 4.08
N VAL A 319 -1.68 1.38 4.36
CA VAL A 319 -0.92 0.28 4.98
C VAL A 319 -0.05 -0.35 3.91
N MET A 320 1.26 -0.21 4.04
CA MET A 320 2.20 -0.55 2.97
C MET A 320 2.99 -1.82 3.26
N SER A 321 3.18 -2.16 4.54
CA SER A 321 3.89 -3.37 4.94
C SER A 321 3.34 -3.95 6.23
N VAL A 322 3.55 -5.26 6.38
CA VAL A 322 3.18 -6.04 7.55
C VAL A 322 4.38 -6.88 7.96
N ILE A 323 4.58 -7.07 9.25
CA ILE A 323 5.51 -8.06 9.79
C ILE A 323 4.72 -9.04 10.63
N ALA A 324 4.88 -10.33 10.37
CA ALA A 324 4.38 -11.38 11.22
C ALA A 324 5.35 -11.62 12.38
N GLN A 325 4.84 -11.58 13.61
CA GLN A 325 5.50 -12.05 14.82
C GLN A 325 4.65 -13.17 15.43
N GLN A 326 5.22 -13.98 16.32
CA GLN A 326 4.60 -15.24 16.80
C GLN A 326 3.09 -15.15 17.09
N ASN A 327 2.64 -14.10 17.80
CA ASN A 327 1.23 -13.94 18.19
C ASN A 327 0.61 -12.60 17.74
N GLU A 328 1.31 -11.81 16.93
CA GLU A 328 0.79 -10.52 16.46
C GLU A 328 1.35 -10.12 15.10
N PHE A 329 0.62 -9.23 14.43
CA PHE A 329 1.02 -8.64 13.16
C PHE A 329 1.23 -7.15 13.38
N ILE A 330 2.36 -6.64 12.92
CA ILE A 330 2.72 -5.23 13.00
C ILE A 330 2.55 -4.62 11.64
N PHE A 331 1.73 -3.58 11.57
CA PHE A 331 1.34 -2.91 10.33
C PHE A 331 2.03 -1.56 10.27
N TYR A 332 2.67 -1.28 9.14
CA TYR A 332 3.36 -0.03 8.85
C TYR A 332 2.58 0.77 7.82
N CYS A 333 2.30 2.03 8.16
CA CYS A 333 1.33 2.83 7.42
C CYS A 333 1.84 4.24 7.15
N GLY A 334 1.55 4.75 5.95
CA GLY A 334 1.51 6.19 5.67
C GLY A 334 0.19 6.79 6.16
N GLU A 335 0.25 7.90 6.90
CA GLU A 335 -0.93 8.70 7.22
C GLU A 335 -0.88 10.06 6.53
N GLY A 336 -1.90 10.32 5.70
CA GLY A 336 -2.12 11.58 5.01
C GLY A 336 -0.96 12.05 4.15
N ASP A 337 -0.20 11.12 3.55
CA ASP A 337 1.06 11.36 2.80
C ASP A 337 2.04 12.25 3.57
N THR A 338 2.11 12.09 4.89
CA THR A 338 2.87 12.99 5.77
C THR A 338 3.59 12.24 6.89
N TYR A 339 2.93 11.25 7.50
CA TYR A 339 3.46 10.54 8.65
C TYR A 339 3.71 9.08 8.35
N LEU A 340 4.77 8.57 8.96
CA LEU A 340 5.12 7.17 9.05
C LEU A 340 4.64 6.69 10.41
N SER A 341 3.78 5.68 10.43
CA SER A 341 3.22 5.14 11.65
C SER A 341 3.26 3.62 11.66
N ARG A 342 3.07 3.06 12.85
CA ARG A 342 2.79 1.64 13.02
C ARG A 342 1.62 1.39 13.95
N THR A 343 1.04 0.21 13.83
CA THR A 343 0.07 -0.35 14.76
C THR A 343 0.22 -1.87 14.81
N LYS A 344 -0.51 -2.54 15.69
CA LYS A 344 -0.43 -4.00 15.84
C LYS A 344 -1.81 -4.61 16.09
N ILE A 345 -2.00 -5.83 15.59
CA ILE A 345 -3.20 -6.63 15.82
C ILE A 345 -2.75 -8.05 16.21
N SER A 346 -3.29 -8.59 17.30
CA SER A 346 -2.99 -9.97 17.70
C SER A 346 -3.57 -10.98 16.71
N LYS A 347 -2.94 -12.15 16.61
CA LYS A 347 -3.43 -13.26 15.77
C LYS A 347 -4.85 -13.67 16.15
N ASP A 348 -5.13 -13.84 17.45
CA ASP A 348 -6.48 -14.15 17.96
C ASP A 348 -7.54 -13.14 17.50
N LYS A 349 -7.17 -11.86 17.46
CA LYS A 349 -8.09 -10.81 17.04
C LYS A 349 -8.38 -10.93 15.55
N LEU A 350 -7.37 -11.20 14.72
CA LEU A 350 -7.56 -11.46 13.29
C LEU A 350 -8.37 -12.74 13.05
N ASP A 351 -8.10 -13.82 13.78
CA ASP A 351 -8.83 -15.08 13.70
C ASP A 351 -10.33 -14.90 13.94
N SER A 352 -10.70 -14.00 14.85
CA SER A 352 -12.10 -13.66 15.13
C SER A 352 -12.82 -12.89 14.03
N LEU A 353 -12.10 -12.38 13.02
CA LEU A 353 -12.63 -11.51 11.96
C LEU A 353 -12.79 -12.21 10.61
N TRP A 354 -12.25 -13.41 10.43
CA TRP A 354 -12.26 -14.07 9.13
C TRP A 354 -13.65 -14.53 8.70
N MET A 355 -13.95 -14.32 7.43
CA MET A 355 -15.08 -14.89 6.71
C MET A 355 -14.56 -15.68 5.51
N ASN A 356 -15.15 -16.84 5.25
CA ASN A 356 -14.81 -17.63 4.07
C ASN A 356 -15.25 -16.90 2.81
N VAL A 357 -14.44 -16.99 1.75
CA VAL A 357 -14.81 -16.51 0.42
C VAL A 357 -14.90 -17.69 -0.53
N GLN A 358 -15.86 -17.65 -1.45
CA GLN A 358 -15.97 -18.65 -2.50
C GLN A 358 -15.31 -18.13 -3.76
N VAL A 359 -14.32 -18.88 -4.25
CA VAL A 359 -13.71 -18.63 -5.55
C VAL A 359 -14.02 -19.81 -6.44
N LYS A 360 -14.73 -19.55 -7.55
CA LYS A 360 -14.92 -20.54 -8.60
C LYS A 360 -13.56 -20.82 -9.23
N ARG A 361 -13.05 -22.04 -9.08
CA ARG A 361 -11.81 -22.47 -9.71
C ARG A 361 -12.14 -23.08 -11.07
N PRO A 362 -11.31 -22.88 -12.10
CA PRO A 362 -11.44 -23.66 -13.32
C PRO A 362 -11.22 -25.13 -12.96
N ASP A 363 -11.95 -26.05 -13.61
CA ASP A 363 -11.72 -27.47 -13.40
C ASP A 363 -10.26 -27.81 -13.77
N PRO A 364 -9.51 -28.54 -12.91
CA PRO A 364 -8.10 -28.86 -13.16
C PRO A 364 -7.86 -29.61 -14.49
N VAL A 365 -8.91 -30.22 -15.04
CA VAL A 365 -8.86 -31.05 -16.25
C VAL A 365 -8.74 -30.21 -17.53
N ALA A 366 -9.05 -28.91 -17.50
CA ALA A 366 -9.09 -28.08 -18.71
C ALA A 366 -7.76 -27.38 -19.10
N GLN A 367 -6.68 -27.54 -18.32
CA GLN A 367 -5.39 -26.86 -18.55
C GLN A 367 -4.29 -27.75 -19.14
N LEU A 368 -4.64 -28.95 -19.62
CA LEU A 368 -3.76 -29.83 -20.40
C LEU A 368 -4.36 -30.05 -21.80
N VAL A 369 -4.30 -29.03 -22.66
CA VAL A 369 -4.45 -29.19 -24.12
C VAL A 369 -3.43 -28.32 -24.83
#